data_AF-A0A319D7A0-F1
#
_entry.id   AF-A0A319D7A0-F1
#
_cell.length_a   1.000
_cell.length_b   1.000
_cell.length_c   1.000
_cell.angle_alpha   90.00
_cell.angle_beta   90.00
_cell.angle_gamma   90.00
#
_symmetry.space_group_name_H-M   'P 1'
#
loop_
_entity.id
_entity.type
_entity.pdbx_description
1 polymer ?
#
loop_
_entity_poly.entity_id
_entity_poly.type
_entity_poly.pdbx_seq_one_letter_code
_entity_poly.pdbx_strand_id
1 'polypeptide(L)'
;MHSLLPLLLLPLALSYPLSLTGLCVSEAPSSPRPYILPHYENSHAVTIGSQLYRFSVTGPSSDYAFTLLGTNAPSSPSLGVPPHLHHTQYEYMFNFKGRFQLWIDPFNHTSEQHARLLTQGDFGSIPLDTTHTFQFLDPDTEMVGVIVPGGFEQLFYSIGKNYTPETNTLYDPSSTTTTTTTTAPPVTNLQSYDVFAQPSFTPRRDLLNDSAPPTTGWHTTPSSPSLPPPPTNHTSSPITTAPNTSTPNSEPTSSSSPSPQPQISPSRPSPSVVNAATPRPQPGGRSPAPLRWKY
;
A
#
# COMPACT_ATOMS: atom_id res chain seq x y z
N MET A 1 32.91 -34.24 -43.46
CA MET A 1 31.88 -33.38 -42.83
C MET A 1 32.15 -33.35 -41.34
N HIS A 2 32.77 -32.27 -40.85
CA HIS A 2 33.15 -32.15 -39.43
C HIS A 2 31.99 -31.47 -38.69
N SER A 3 31.32 -32.21 -37.83
CA SER A 3 30.24 -31.70 -36.97
C SER A 3 30.87 -30.94 -35.80
N LEU A 4 30.67 -29.62 -35.76
CA LEU A 4 31.02 -28.75 -34.64
C LEU A 4 29.83 -28.75 -33.67
N LEU A 5 30.03 -29.36 -32.50
CA LEU A 5 29.11 -29.30 -31.37
C LEU A 5 29.21 -27.91 -30.72
N PRO A 6 28.14 -27.11 -30.59
CA PRO A 6 28.20 -25.86 -29.85
C PRO A 6 28.22 -26.17 -28.35
N LEU A 7 29.32 -25.78 -27.69
CA LEU A 7 29.46 -25.83 -26.24
C LEU A 7 28.54 -24.78 -25.63
N LEU A 8 27.41 -25.21 -25.08
CA LEU A 8 26.46 -24.36 -24.38
C LEU A 8 27.09 -23.92 -23.05
N LEU A 9 27.63 -22.70 -22.97
CA LEU A 9 28.01 -22.10 -21.70
C LEU A 9 26.72 -21.75 -20.93
N LEU A 10 26.36 -22.57 -19.94
CA LEU A 10 25.39 -22.15 -18.93
C LEU A 10 26.03 -21.02 -18.09
N PRO A 11 25.37 -19.86 -17.92
CA PRO A 11 25.85 -18.86 -16.98
C PRO A 11 25.68 -19.42 -15.57
N LEU A 12 26.81 -19.67 -14.90
CA LEU A 12 26.84 -20.03 -13.50
C LEU A 12 26.45 -18.78 -12.70
N ALA A 13 25.17 -18.66 -12.36
CA ALA A 13 24.68 -17.59 -11.50
C ALA A 13 25.28 -17.78 -10.09
N LEU A 14 26.31 -16.99 -9.77
CA LEU A 14 26.85 -16.92 -8.41
C LEU A 14 25.75 -16.44 -7.46
N SER A 15 25.21 -17.37 -6.69
CA SER A 15 24.26 -17.09 -5.61
C SER A 15 25.07 -16.57 -4.41
N TYR A 16 25.35 -15.27 -4.39
CA TYR A 16 25.89 -14.66 -3.17
C TYR A 16 24.77 -14.60 -2.13
N PRO A 17 24.97 -15.09 -0.89
CA PRO A 17 24.00 -14.90 0.17
C PRO A 17 23.87 -13.39 0.42
N LEU A 18 22.72 -12.82 0.07
CA LEU A 18 22.41 -11.43 0.42
C LEU A 18 22.28 -11.35 1.94
N SER A 19 23.16 -10.55 2.57
CA SER A 19 22.95 -10.12 3.94
C SER A 19 21.64 -9.34 4.03
N LEU A 20 20.96 -9.36 5.19
CA LEU A 20 19.77 -8.54 5.47
C LEU A 20 19.98 -7.06 5.12
N THR A 21 21.17 -6.52 5.38
CA THR A 21 21.56 -5.14 4.99
C THR A 21 21.60 -4.90 3.48
N GLY A 22 21.78 -5.94 2.66
CA GLY A 22 21.74 -5.83 1.20
C GLY A 22 20.33 -5.92 0.61
N LEU A 23 19.33 -6.30 1.42
CA LEU A 23 17.92 -6.38 1.04
C LEU A 23 17.16 -5.10 1.39
N CYS A 24 17.50 -4.41 2.48
CA CYS A 24 16.84 -3.17 2.85
C CYS A 24 17.11 -2.05 1.84
N VAL A 25 16.06 -1.40 1.36
CA VAL A 25 16.12 -0.25 0.44
C VAL A 25 15.25 0.90 0.98
N SER A 26 15.58 2.14 0.62
CA SER A 26 14.77 3.34 0.94
C SER A 26 13.77 3.70 -0.17
N GLU A 27 13.91 3.08 -1.34
CA GLU A 27 13.13 3.33 -2.54
C GLU A 27 12.86 2.01 -3.27
N ALA A 28 11.68 1.87 -3.86
CA ALA A 28 11.35 0.71 -4.69
C ALA A 28 12.37 0.59 -5.86
N PRO A 29 12.95 -0.60 -6.10
CA PRO A 29 13.91 -0.77 -7.19
C PRO A 29 13.31 -0.49 -8.58
N SER A 30 14.14 -0.08 -9.53
CA SER A 30 13.74 0.16 -10.93
C SER A 30 13.64 -1.10 -11.79
N SER A 31 13.86 -2.27 -11.21
CA SER A 31 13.70 -3.59 -11.85
C SER A 31 13.42 -4.67 -10.81
N PRO A 32 12.86 -5.83 -11.21
CA PRO A 32 12.57 -6.91 -10.29
C PRO A 32 13.81 -7.45 -9.58
N ARG A 33 13.78 -7.41 -8.25
CA ARG A 33 14.76 -8.05 -7.36
C ARG A 33 14.14 -8.28 -5.97
N PRO A 34 14.68 -9.18 -5.14
CA PRO A 34 14.33 -9.22 -3.73
C PRO A 34 14.76 -7.93 -3.00
N TYR A 35 13.87 -7.39 -2.17
CA TYR A 35 14.14 -6.26 -1.27
C TYR A 35 13.19 -6.26 -0.07
N ILE A 36 13.55 -5.48 0.95
CA ILE A 36 12.73 -5.12 2.10
C ILE A 36 12.64 -3.60 2.09
N LEU A 37 11.43 -3.06 2.17
CA LEU A 37 11.20 -1.63 2.27
C LEU A 37 10.53 -1.35 3.63
N PRO A 38 11.26 -0.80 4.61
CA PRO A 38 10.67 -0.48 5.91
C PRO A 38 9.46 0.45 5.81
N HIS A 39 8.55 0.32 6.78
CA HIS A 39 7.35 1.14 6.85
C HIS A 39 7.72 2.63 6.95
N TYR A 40 7.01 3.47 6.18
CA TYR A 40 7.22 4.92 6.06
C TYR A 40 8.53 5.39 5.41
N GLU A 41 9.33 4.48 4.86
CA GLU A 41 10.39 4.89 3.93
C GLU A 41 9.83 5.78 2.82
N ASN A 42 10.67 6.71 2.35
CA ASN A 42 10.23 7.75 1.42
C ASN A 42 9.62 7.16 0.15
N SER A 43 10.25 6.13 -0.44
CA SER A 43 9.82 5.40 -1.64
C SER A 43 8.85 6.15 -2.57
N HIS A 44 9.43 7.05 -3.37
CA HIS A 44 8.78 7.88 -4.36
C HIS A 44 7.60 8.71 -3.80
N ALA A 45 7.74 9.18 -2.57
CA ALA A 45 6.67 9.90 -1.87
C ALA A 45 6.17 11.13 -2.64
N VAL A 46 4.84 11.22 -2.76
CA VAL A 46 4.16 12.40 -3.32
C VAL A 46 2.97 12.80 -2.46
N THR A 47 2.72 14.11 -2.36
CA THR A 47 1.53 14.66 -1.74
C THR A 47 0.50 15.09 -2.77
N ILE A 48 -0.78 14.79 -2.52
CA ILE A 48 -1.93 15.33 -3.24
C ILE A 48 -2.88 15.91 -2.19
N GLY A 49 -2.99 17.23 -2.14
CA GLY A 49 -3.66 17.90 -1.02
C GLY A 49 -2.97 17.53 0.30
N SER A 50 -3.75 17.05 1.27
CA SER A 50 -3.26 16.59 2.58
C SER A 50 -2.89 15.10 2.64
N GLN A 51 -2.96 14.39 1.51
CA GLN A 51 -2.70 12.95 1.44
C GLN A 51 -1.25 12.71 1.03
N LEU A 52 -0.52 11.88 1.79
CA LEU A 52 0.83 11.44 1.46
C LEU A 52 0.81 10.00 0.96
N TYR A 53 1.25 9.81 -0.29
CA TYR A 53 1.37 8.53 -0.96
C TYR A 53 2.82 8.05 -0.91
N ARG A 54 3.04 6.76 -0.65
CA ARG A 54 4.33 6.06 -0.72
C ARG A 54 4.18 4.77 -1.50
N PHE A 55 5.15 4.44 -2.35
CA PHE A 55 5.04 3.31 -3.28
C PHE A 55 6.02 2.21 -2.89
N SER A 56 5.56 1.25 -2.09
CA SER A 56 6.40 0.15 -1.63
C SER A 56 6.71 -0.86 -2.73
N VAL A 57 5.78 -1.05 -3.68
CA VAL A 57 5.97 -1.84 -4.90
C VAL A 57 5.45 -1.01 -6.09
N THR A 58 6.30 -0.79 -7.08
CA THR A 58 5.98 -0.07 -8.34
C THR A 58 5.95 -1.05 -9.52
N GLY A 59 5.42 -0.61 -10.66
CA GLY A 59 5.48 -1.37 -11.92
C GLY A 59 6.89 -1.84 -12.25
N PRO A 60 7.90 -0.96 -12.33
CA PRO A 60 9.29 -1.39 -12.56
C PRO A 60 9.82 -2.40 -11.53
N SER A 61 9.48 -2.25 -10.24
CA SER A 61 9.94 -3.17 -9.19
C SER A 61 9.29 -4.56 -9.25
N SER A 62 8.11 -4.67 -9.86
CA SER A 62 7.29 -5.89 -9.91
C SER A 62 7.15 -6.49 -11.31
N ASP A 63 7.87 -5.98 -12.30
CA ASP A 63 7.69 -6.30 -13.72
C ASP A 63 6.24 -6.06 -14.19
N TYR A 64 5.66 -4.96 -13.72
CA TYR A 64 4.29 -4.53 -13.97
C TYR A 64 3.22 -5.52 -13.47
N ALA A 65 3.55 -6.42 -12.55
CA ALA A 65 2.58 -7.36 -11.97
C ALA A 65 1.52 -6.63 -11.13
N PHE A 66 1.94 -5.73 -10.23
CA PHE A 66 1.06 -4.93 -9.39
C PHE A 66 1.80 -3.73 -8.81
N THR A 67 1.04 -2.74 -8.34
CA THR A 67 1.50 -1.62 -7.51
C THR A 67 0.96 -1.82 -6.09
N LEU A 68 1.81 -1.63 -5.09
CA LEU A 68 1.44 -1.60 -3.67
C LEU A 68 1.83 -0.24 -3.10
N LEU A 69 0.85 0.50 -2.63
CA LEU A 69 1.03 1.85 -2.11
C LEU A 69 0.39 2.01 -0.73
N GLY A 70 0.99 2.86 0.10
CA GLY A 70 0.38 3.35 1.33
C GLY A 70 -0.03 4.82 1.15
N THR A 71 -1.21 5.17 1.65
CA THR A 71 -1.73 6.53 1.70
C THR A 71 -2.03 6.89 3.14
N ASN A 72 -1.27 7.83 3.68
CA ASN A 72 -1.50 8.41 5.00
C ASN A 72 -2.18 9.78 4.83
N ALA A 73 -3.24 10.03 5.61
CA ALA A 73 -3.96 11.29 5.52
C ALA A 73 -4.67 11.65 6.85
N PRO A 74 -4.82 12.95 7.13
CA PRO A 74 -5.73 13.40 8.18
C PRO A 74 -7.19 13.29 7.74
N SER A 75 -8.11 13.48 8.68
CA SER A 75 -9.55 13.59 8.42
C SER A 75 -9.86 14.71 7.43
N SER A 76 -10.82 14.49 6.53
CA SER A 76 -11.25 15.48 5.55
C SER A 76 -12.78 15.60 5.48
N PRO A 77 -13.37 16.81 5.39
CA PRO A 77 -14.79 16.98 5.11
C PRO A 77 -15.12 16.76 3.63
N SER A 78 -14.10 16.65 2.76
CA SER A 78 -14.23 16.43 1.32
C SER A 78 -13.82 15.01 0.93
N LEU A 79 -14.31 14.54 -0.22
CA LEU A 79 -13.82 13.30 -0.84
C LEU A 79 -12.31 13.39 -1.07
N GLY A 80 -11.61 12.27 -0.82
CA GLY A 80 -10.18 12.15 -1.06
C GLY A 80 -9.84 12.17 -2.56
N VAL A 81 -10.76 11.73 -3.40
CA VAL A 81 -10.66 11.78 -4.86
C VAL A 81 -12.05 11.97 -5.47
N PRO A 82 -12.22 12.77 -6.55
CA PRO A 82 -13.49 12.82 -7.27
C PRO A 82 -13.93 11.42 -7.73
N PRO A 83 -15.25 11.15 -7.81
CA PRO A 83 -15.73 9.86 -8.32
C PRO A 83 -15.19 9.55 -9.71
N HIS A 84 -14.69 8.33 -9.90
CA HIS A 84 -14.11 7.86 -11.15
C HIS A 84 -14.20 6.33 -11.26
N LEU A 85 -13.80 5.79 -12.40
CA LEU A 85 -13.59 4.36 -12.64
C LEU A 85 -12.32 4.11 -13.46
N HIS A 86 -11.94 2.83 -13.53
CA HIS A 86 -10.84 2.29 -14.33
C HIS A 86 -11.37 1.20 -15.28
N HIS A 87 -10.89 1.17 -16.52
CA HIS A 87 -11.26 0.15 -17.50
C HIS A 87 -10.28 -1.02 -17.54
N THR A 88 -9.05 -0.83 -17.06
CA THR A 88 -7.96 -1.80 -17.17
C THR A 88 -7.30 -2.14 -15.84
N GLN A 89 -7.61 -1.39 -14.77
CA GLN A 89 -7.02 -1.57 -13.45
C GLN A 89 -8.04 -2.01 -12.40
N TYR A 90 -7.72 -3.10 -11.72
CA TYR A 90 -8.43 -3.56 -10.54
C TYR A 90 -7.79 -2.90 -9.32
N GLU A 91 -8.59 -2.26 -8.47
CA GLU A 91 -8.12 -1.69 -7.22
C GLU A 91 -8.59 -2.48 -6.00
N TYR A 92 -7.73 -2.55 -5.00
CA TYR A 92 -8.03 -3.08 -3.69
C TYR A 92 -7.62 -2.07 -2.64
N MET A 93 -8.50 -1.80 -1.67
CA MET A 93 -8.25 -0.88 -0.57
C MET A 93 -8.33 -1.63 0.75
N PHE A 94 -7.22 -1.68 1.47
CA PHE A 94 -7.13 -2.24 2.81
C PHE A 94 -6.92 -1.12 3.82
N ASN A 95 -7.68 -1.11 4.91
CA ASN A 95 -7.49 -0.11 5.95
C ASN A 95 -6.51 -0.60 7.02
N PHE A 96 -5.32 -0.02 7.07
CA PHE A 96 -4.26 -0.42 7.98
C PHE A 96 -4.47 0.14 9.40
N LYS A 97 -4.96 1.38 9.50
CA LYS A 97 -5.34 2.05 10.76
C LYS A 97 -6.23 3.27 10.49
N GLY A 98 -6.90 3.75 11.53
CA GLY A 98 -7.86 4.85 11.41
C GLY A 98 -9.12 4.41 10.67
N ARG A 99 -9.79 5.34 9.99
CA ARG A 99 -11.05 5.07 9.28
C ARG A 99 -11.17 5.90 8.01
N PHE A 100 -11.58 5.25 6.93
CA PHE A 100 -12.06 5.91 5.74
C PHE A 100 -13.36 5.28 5.27
N GLN A 101 -14.20 6.09 4.65
CA GLN A 101 -15.41 5.61 4.01
C GLN A 101 -15.16 5.38 2.52
N LEU A 102 -15.66 4.26 2.00
CA LEU A 102 -15.57 3.88 0.60
C LEU A 102 -16.99 3.81 0.02
N TRP A 103 -17.20 4.44 -1.13
CA TRP A 103 -18.40 4.30 -1.93
C TRP A 103 -18.07 3.59 -3.22
N ILE A 104 -18.96 2.69 -3.63
CA ILE A 104 -18.80 1.86 -4.80
C ILE A 104 -20.16 1.72 -5.48
N ASP A 105 -20.22 2.01 -6.78
CA ASP A 105 -21.37 1.79 -7.64
C ASP A 105 -20.95 0.88 -8.81
N PRO A 106 -21.46 -0.36 -8.84
CA PRO A 106 -21.08 -1.35 -9.83
C PRO A 106 -21.36 -0.89 -11.26
N PHE A 107 -20.65 -1.50 -12.22
CA PHE A 107 -20.83 -1.22 -13.64
C PHE A 107 -22.31 -1.20 -14.05
N ASN A 108 -22.68 -0.19 -14.86
CA ASN A 108 -24.03 0.03 -15.37
C ASN A 108 -25.14 0.09 -14.31
N HIS A 109 -24.82 0.41 -13.05
CA HIS A 109 -25.79 0.36 -11.95
C HIS A 109 -26.51 -0.98 -11.87
N THR A 110 -25.79 -2.07 -12.21
CA THR A 110 -26.32 -3.44 -12.19
C THR A 110 -26.84 -3.84 -10.80
N SER A 111 -26.42 -3.10 -9.76
CA SER A 111 -27.03 -3.10 -8.44
C SER A 111 -26.93 -1.70 -7.81
N GLU A 112 -27.51 -1.54 -6.62
CA GLU A 112 -27.50 -0.27 -5.89
C GLU A 112 -26.08 0.13 -5.46
N GLN A 113 -25.81 1.44 -5.38
CA GLN A 113 -24.56 1.96 -4.82
C GLN A 113 -24.36 1.50 -3.37
N HIS A 114 -23.19 0.95 -3.07
CA HIS A 114 -22.77 0.55 -1.74
C HIS A 114 -21.85 1.60 -1.11
N ALA A 115 -21.93 1.74 0.21
CA ALA A 115 -21.02 2.52 1.02
C ALA A 115 -20.67 1.74 2.28
N ARG A 116 -19.39 1.75 2.67
CA ARG A 116 -18.91 1.15 3.91
C ARG A 116 -17.95 2.11 4.60
N LEU A 117 -18.07 2.23 5.92
CA LEU A 117 -17.02 2.77 6.75
C LEU A 117 -16.02 1.65 7.04
N LEU A 118 -14.81 1.76 6.49
CA LEU A 118 -13.75 0.81 6.72
C LEU A 118 -12.99 1.18 8.00
N THR A 119 -12.84 0.20 8.89
CA THR A 119 -12.03 0.24 10.11
C THR A 119 -10.79 -0.64 9.97
N GLN A 120 -9.91 -0.68 10.98
CA GLN A 120 -8.65 -1.42 10.88
C GLN A 120 -8.87 -2.89 10.52
N GLY A 121 -8.22 -3.34 9.43
CA GLY A 121 -8.32 -4.70 8.92
C GLY A 121 -9.41 -4.89 7.86
N ASP A 122 -10.27 -3.90 7.63
CA ASP A 122 -11.29 -3.96 6.59
C ASP A 122 -10.69 -3.86 5.20
N PHE A 123 -11.37 -4.48 4.23
CA PHE A 123 -10.92 -4.59 2.86
C PHE A 123 -12.06 -4.30 1.88
N GLY A 124 -11.76 -3.56 0.83
CA GLY A 124 -12.63 -3.29 -0.31
C GLY A 124 -12.00 -3.75 -1.61
N SER A 125 -12.76 -4.46 -2.42
CA SER A 125 -12.42 -4.91 -3.76
C SER A 125 -13.21 -4.08 -4.77
N ILE A 126 -12.51 -3.42 -5.68
CA ILE A 126 -13.04 -2.48 -6.66
C ILE A 126 -12.67 -3.01 -8.07
N PRO A 127 -13.55 -3.80 -8.68
CA PRO A 127 -13.36 -4.34 -10.02
C PRO A 127 -13.29 -3.25 -11.10
N LEU A 128 -12.94 -3.69 -12.31
CA LEU A 128 -13.05 -2.87 -13.52
C LEU A 128 -14.44 -2.27 -13.65
N ASP A 129 -14.51 -1.10 -14.28
CA ASP A 129 -15.74 -0.37 -14.61
C ASP A 129 -16.63 -0.05 -13.40
N THR A 130 -16.04 -0.02 -12.22
CA THR A 130 -16.74 0.25 -10.98
C THR A 130 -16.49 1.68 -10.54
N THR A 131 -17.55 2.49 -10.48
CA THR A 131 -17.42 3.87 -10.01
C THR A 131 -17.18 3.89 -8.52
N HIS A 132 -16.15 4.59 -8.07
CA HIS A 132 -15.82 4.63 -6.66
C HIS A 132 -15.20 5.98 -6.24
N THR A 133 -15.19 6.21 -4.93
CA THR A 133 -14.53 7.32 -4.26
C THR A 133 -14.38 6.97 -2.78
N PHE A 134 -13.51 7.68 -2.06
CA PHE A 134 -13.31 7.51 -0.63
C PHE A 134 -13.21 8.85 0.11
N GLN A 135 -13.32 8.80 1.43
CA GLN A 135 -13.16 9.94 2.33
C GLN A 135 -12.48 9.51 3.63
N PHE A 136 -11.38 10.19 3.99
CA PHE A 136 -10.70 9.97 5.27
C PHE A 136 -11.46 10.64 6.42
N LEU A 137 -11.65 9.91 7.52
CA LEU A 137 -12.50 10.35 8.64
C LEU A 137 -11.74 10.52 9.96
N ASP A 138 -10.70 9.72 10.21
CA ASP A 138 -9.87 9.87 11.42
C ASP A 138 -8.56 10.61 11.15
N PRO A 139 -7.99 11.32 12.15
CA PRO A 139 -6.74 12.07 12.00
C PRO A 139 -5.52 11.24 11.63
N ASP A 140 -5.46 9.96 12.04
CA ASP A 140 -4.38 9.03 11.72
C ASP A 140 -4.93 7.85 10.92
N THR A 141 -5.27 8.10 9.65
CA THR A 141 -5.74 7.06 8.74
C THR A 141 -4.63 6.62 7.79
N GLU A 142 -4.51 5.32 7.60
CA GLU A 142 -3.62 4.72 6.60
C GLU A 142 -4.37 3.69 5.76
N MET A 143 -4.50 3.99 4.48
CA MET A 143 -5.06 3.10 3.47
C MET A 143 -3.93 2.46 2.67
N VAL A 144 -3.95 1.15 2.51
CA VAL A 144 -3.05 0.41 1.62
C VAL A 144 -3.82 0.09 0.34
N GLY A 145 -3.31 0.59 -0.78
CA GLY A 145 -3.80 0.29 -2.11
C GLY A 145 -2.99 -0.85 -2.75
N VAL A 146 -3.68 -1.82 -3.35
CA VAL A 146 -3.08 -2.78 -4.29
C VAL A 146 -3.77 -2.62 -5.62
N ILE A 147 -2.99 -2.40 -6.68
CA ILE A 147 -3.53 -2.08 -8.01
C ILE A 147 -2.91 -3.02 -9.02
N VAL A 148 -3.74 -3.63 -9.85
CA VAL A 148 -3.36 -4.67 -10.81
C VAL A 148 -3.89 -4.29 -12.19
N PRO A 149 -3.04 -4.24 -13.25
CA PRO A 149 -1.60 -4.45 -13.23
C PRO A 149 -0.81 -3.29 -12.59
N GLY A 150 0.50 -3.46 -12.44
CA GLY A 150 1.40 -2.43 -11.92
C GLY A 150 1.64 -1.29 -12.92
N GLY A 151 2.09 -0.14 -12.43
CA GLY A 151 2.39 1.04 -13.24
C GLY A 151 1.44 2.22 -13.03
N PHE A 152 0.35 2.04 -12.27
CA PHE A 152 -0.61 3.12 -12.00
C PHE A 152 0.00 4.27 -11.19
N GLU A 153 1.10 4.04 -10.47
CA GLU A 153 1.83 5.08 -9.73
C GLU A 153 2.24 6.29 -10.60
N GLN A 154 2.35 6.12 -11.92
CA GLN A 154 2.65 7.19 -12.87
C GLN A 154 1.60 8.32 -12.82
N LEU A 155 0.33 8.01 -12.55
CA LEU A 155 -0.70 9.02 -12.31
C LEU A 155 -0.29 9.93 -11.14
N PHE A 156 0.05 9.33 -10.01
CA PHE A 156 0.38 10.05 -8.78
C PHE A 156 1.65 10.89 -8.96
N TYR A 157 2.65 10.39 -9.68
CA TYR A 157 3.84 11.17 -10.04
C TYR A 157 3.49 12.37 -10.94
N SER A 158 2.48 12.22 -11.80
CA SER A 158 2.04 13.29 -12.70
C SER A 158 1.23 14.38 -12.02
N ILE A 159 0.42 14.05 -11.01
CA ILE A 159 -0.53 14.99 -10.39
C ILE A 159 -0.11 15.45 -8.99
N GLY A 160 0.77 14.68 -8.35
CA GLY A 160 1.28 14.95 -7.02
C GLY A 160 2.49 15.87 -7.02
N LYS A 161 2.84 16.31 -5.81
CA LYS A 161 4.09 17.03 -5.54
C LYS A 161 5.04 16.10 -4.81
N ASN A 162 6.26 15.94 -5.31
CA ASN A 162 7.31 15.20 -4.59
C ASN A 162 7.44 15.70 -3.15
N TYR A 163 7.53 14.76 -2.22
CA TYR A 163 7.64 15.03 -0.80
C TYR A 163 8.80 14.22 -0.23
N THR A 164 9.62 14.86 0.59
CA THR A 164 10.75 14.21 1.26
C THR A 164 10.75 14.66 2.71
N PRO A 165 10.19 13.86 3.63
CA PRO A 165 10.15 14.22 5.04
C PRO A 165 11.54 14.05 5.66
N GLU A 166 11.96 15.02 6.47
CA GLU A 166 13.20 14.88 7.27
C GLU A 166 13.09 13.79 8.35
N THR A 167 11.86 13.45 8.75
CA THR A 167 11.57 12.62 9.93
C THR A 167 10.72 11.39 9.62
N ASN A 168 10.52 11.06 8.34
CA ASN A 168 9.57 10.01 7.92
C ASN A 168 8.16 10.19 8.52
N THR A 169 7.72 11.45 8.70
CA THR A 169 6.38 11.76 9.20
C THR A 169 5.29 11.14 8.33
N LEU A 170 4.18 10.74 8.96
CA LEU A 170 3.07 10.02 8.32
C LEU A 170 2.49 10.81 7.15
N TYR A 171 2.28 12.10 7.35
CA TYR A 171 1.86 13.10 6.37
C TYR A 171 2.38 14.47 6.82
N ASP A 172 2.28 15.49 5.97
CA ASP A 172 2.65 16.86 6.33
C ASP A 172 1.59 17.44 7.30
N PRO A 173 1.92 17.67 8.59
CA PRO A 173 0.96 18.16 9.57
C PRO A 173 0.53 19.61 9.30
N SER A 174 1.25 20.35 8.46
CA SER A 174 0.90 21.71 8.04
C SER A 174 -0.01 21.73 6.82
N SER A 175 -0.22 20.59 6.17
CA SER A 175 -1.13 20.49 5.03
C SER A 175 -2.55 20.81 5.49
N THR A 176 -3.08 21.95 5.03
CA THR A 176 -4.49 22.26 5.23
C THR A 176 -5.30 21.29 4.40
N THR A 177 -6.39 20.78 5.00
CA THR A 177 -7.46 20.03 4.33
C THR A 177 -8.13 20.93 3.29
N THR A 178 -7.40 21.20 2.22
CA THR A 178 -7.84 22.06 1.15
C THR A 178 -8.75 21.20 0.31
N THR A 179 -10.00 21.63 0.27
CA THR A 179 -11.08 21.06 -0.51
C THR A 179 -10.56 20.58 -1.87
N THR A 180 -10.81 19.33 -2.24
CA THR A 180 -10.65 18.82 -3.61
C THR A 180 -11.58 19.50 -4.61
N THR A 181 -12.27 20.59 -4.22
CA THR A 181 -13.07 21.41 -5.11
C THR A 181 -12.17 22.32 -5.95
N THR A 182 -12.20 22.04 -7.26
CA THR A 182 -12.14 23.02 -8.37
C THR A 182 -10.80 23.45 -8.96
N THR A 183 -9.65 23.03 -8.44
CA THR A 183 -8.37 23.34 -9.11
C THR A 183 -7.34 22.22 -8.97
N ALA A 184 -7.74 20.97 -9.28
CA ALA A 184 -6.75 20.09 -9.87
C ALA A 184 -6.18 20.85 -11.08
N PRO A 185 -4.85 20.94 -11.29
CA PRO A 185 -4.33 21.42 -12.57
C PRO A 185 -5.11 20.70 -13.68
N PRO A 186 -5.43 21.35 -14.81
CA PRO A 186 -6.13 20.69 -15.89
C PRO A 186 -5.19 19.60 -16.39
N VAL A 187 -5.24 18.42 -15.78
CA VAL A 187 -4.68 17.20 -16.32
C VAL A 187 -5.67 16.82 -17.40
N THR A 188 -5.62 17.57 -18.50
CA THR A 188 -6.08 17.09 -19.79
C THR A 188 -5.49 15.69 -19.92
N ASN A 189 -6.36 14.69 -20.12
CA ASN A 189 -5.99 13.30 -20.35
C ASN A 189 -5.77 12.40 -19.11
N LEU A 190 -6.48 12.58 -17.99
CA LEU A 190 -6.54 11.54 -16.93
C LEU A 190 -6.90 10.14 -17.48
N GLN A 191 -7.63 10.08 -18.58
CA GLN A 191 -7.96 8.85 -19.31
C GLN A 191 -6.71 8.09 -19.81
N SER A 192 -5.58 8.77 -20.12
CA SER A 192 -4.35 8.06 -20.48
C SER A 192 -3.71 7.31 -19.31
N TYR A 193 -4.12 7.63 -18.08
CA TYR A 193 -3.78 6.90 -16.87
C TYR A 193 -4.89 5.95 -16.43
N ASP A 194 -5.86 5.64 -17.30
CA ASP A 194 -7.01 4.80 -17.00
C ASP A 194 -7.95 5.39 -15.92
N VAL A 195 -8.09 6.72 -15.85
CA VAL A 195 -9.00 7.39 -14.91
C VAL A 195 -10.13 8.09 -15.66
N PHE A 196 -11.36 7.59 -15.47
CA PHE A 196 -12.56 8.09 -16.14
C PHE A 196 -13.51 8.71 -15.11
N ALA A 197 -13.57 10.05 -15.09
CA ALA A 197 -14.38 10.80 -14.14
C ALA A 197 -15.88 10.51 -14.26
N GLN A 198 -16.56 10.46 -13.12
CA GLN A 198 -18.00 10.17 -12.99
C GLN A 198 -18.72 11.34 -12.30
N PRO A 199 -18.87 12.50 -12.96
CA PRO A 199 -19.35 13.74 -12.33
C PRO A 199 -20.81 13.70 -11.88
N SER A 200 -21.61 12.78 -12.42
CA SER A 200 -23.01 12.56 -12.02
C SER A 200 -23.14 11.67 -10.77
N PHE A 201 -22.07 11.00 -10.36
CA PHE A 201 -22.09 10.15 -9.17
C PHE A 201 -22.27 11.01 -7.93
N THR A 202 -23.34 10.72 -7.18
CA THR A 202 -23.60 11.33 -5.88
C THR A 202 -23.37 10.27 -4.80
N PRO A 203 -22.34 10.37 -3.97
CA PRO A 203 -22.10 9.38 -2.94
C PRO A 203 -23.19 9.48 -1.86
N ARG A 204 -23.86 8.37 -1.56
CA ARG A 204 -24.93 8.30 -0.57
C ARG A 204 -24.45 8.68 0.84
N ARG A 205 -25.38 9.13 1.68
CA ARG A 205 -25.08 9.70 3.02
C ARG A 205 -25.93 9.09 4.14
N ASP A 206 -26.63 8.02 3.83
CA ASP A 206 -27.61 7.33 4.66
C ASP A 206 -27.04 6.06 5.31
N LEU A 207 -25.76 6.11 5.71
CA LEU A 207 -25.13 4.98 6.40
C LEU A 207 -25.77 4.78 7.77
N LEU A 208 -26.17 3.54 8.03
CA LEU A 208 -26.64 3.08 9.34
C LEU A 208 -25.76 1.92 9.76
N ASN A 209 -25.17 2.01 10.96
CA ASN A 209 -24.19 1.04 11.46
C ASN A 209 -23.10 0.77 10.41
N ASP A 210 -22.46 1.86 9.95
CA ASP A 210 -21.25 1.79 9.12
C ASP A 210 -21.45 1.21 7.70
N SER A 211 -22.70 1.00 7.24
CA SER A 211 -22.99 0.50 5.90
C SER A 211 -24.24 1.12 5.25
N ALA A 212 -24.24 1.19 3.92
CA ALA A 212 -25.40 1.51 3.10
C ALA A 212 -25.33 0.77 1.73
N PRO A 213 -26.42 0.25 1.14
CA PRO A 213 -27.71 0.03 1.81
C PRO A 213 -27.50 -0.82 3.08
N PRO A 214 -28.43 -0.80 4.05
CA PRO A 214 -28.23 -1.52 5.31
C PRO A 214 -27.93 -2.99 5.03
N THR A 215 -26.66 -3.37 5.16
CA THR A 215 -26.26 -4.75 4.91
C THR A 215 -26.22 -5.49 6.22
N THR A 216 -27.03 -6.55 6.30
CA THR A 216 -26.84 -7.58 7.31
C THR A 216 -25.43 -8.12 7.18
N GLY A 217 -24.58 -7.89 8.19
CA GLY A 217 -23.28 -8.54 8.29
C GLY A 217 -22.05 -7.64 8.25
N TRP A 218 -22.14 -6.35 7.91
CA TRP A 218 -20.98 -5.46 8.09
C TRP A 218 -20.65 -5.38 9.59
N HIS A 219 -19.45 -5.85 9.97
CA HIS A 219 -19.00 -6.02 11.37
C HIS A 219 -19.92 -6.84 12.31
N THR A 220 -20.96 -7.48 11.77
CA THR A 220 -22.01 -8.13 12.58
C THR A 220 -22.18 -9.61 12.28
N THR A 221 -21.69 -10.09 11.13
CA THR A 221 -21.61 -11.52 10.81
C THR A 221 -20.34 -11.78 9.98
N PRO A 222 -19.83 -13.02 9.92
CA PRO A 222 -18.76 -13.36 8.99
C PRO A 222 -19.14 -12.99 7.54
N SER A 223 -18.20 -12.46 6.78
CA SER A 223 -18.37 -12.17 5.36
C SER A 223 -18.43 -13.49 4.55
N SER A 224 -19.28 -13.52 3.52
CA SER A 224 -19.49 -14.73 2.69
C SER A 224 -18.20 -15.12 1.95
N PRO A 225 -17.86 -16.42 1.85
CA PRO A 225 -16.58 -16.94 1.34
C PRO A 225 -16.34 -16.77 -0.17
N SER A 226 -17.31 -16.28 -0.95
CA SER A 226 -17.11 -16.12 -2.40
C SER A 226 -16.36 -14.82 -2.68
N LEU A 227 -15.02 -14.88 -2.66
CA LEU A 227 -14.21 -13.89 -3.36
C LEU A 227 -14.64 -13.85 -4.84
N PRO A 228 -14.69 -12.67 -5.47
CA PRO A 228 -15.00 -12.60 -6.89
C PRO A 228 -13.91 -13.33 -7.68
N PRO A 229 -14.22 -13.86 -8.88
CA PRO A 229 -13.21 -14.51 -9.71
C PRO A 229 -12.03 -13.56 -9.97
N PRO A 230 -10.83 -14.10 -10.26
CA PRO A 230 -9.64 -13.32 -10.54
C PRO A 230 -9.89 -12.26 -11.64
N PRO A 231 -9.03 -11.22 -11.76
CA PRO A 231 -9.28 -9.96 -12.48
C PRO A 231 -9.56 -10.02 -14.00
N THR A 232 -9.91 -11.17 -14.56
CA THR A 232 -9.91 -11.40 -16.01
C THR A 232 -11.21 -11.01 -16.70
N ASN A 233 -12.29 -10.65 -15.99
CA ASN A 233 -13.59 -10.33 -16.62
C ASN A 233 -14.30 -9.14 -15.96
N HIS A 234 -14.97 -8.33 -16.80
CA HIS A 234 -15.91 -7.23 -16.45
C HIS A 234 -17.15 -7.64 -15.61
N THR A 235 -17.18 -8.88 -15.09
CA THR A 235 -18.35 -9.48 -14.41
C THR A 235 -18.17 -9.60 -12.90
N SER A 236 -17.02 -9.22 -12.35
CA SER A 236 -16.79 -9.27 -10.90
C SER A 236 -17.58 -8.16 -10.21
N SER A 237 -18.41 -8.52 -9.22
CA SER A 237 -19.09 -7.54 -8.37
C SER A 237 -18.14 -7.04 -7.27
N PRO A 238 -18.22 -5.76 -6.88
CA PRO A 238 -17.42 -5.26 -5.79
C PRO A 238 -17.82 -5.92 -4.48
N ILE A 239 -16.81 -6.19 -3.64
CA ILE A 239 -16.97 -6.85 -2.36
C ILE A 239 -16.27 -6.02 -1.30
N THR A 240 -16.93 -5.87 -0.16
CA THR A 240 -16.32 -5.30 1.05
C THR A 240 -16.39 -6.35 2.15
N THR A 241 -15.27 -6.54 2.84
CA THR A 241 -15.15 -7.51 3.93
C THR A 241 -14.64 -6.80 5.18
N ALA A 242 -15.43 -6.88 6.25
CA ALA A 242 -14.96 -6.54 7.59
C ALA A 242 -14.12 -7.71 8.13
N PRO A 243 -13.05 -7.44 8.90
CA PRO A 243 -12.28 -8.45 9.58
C PRO A 243 -13.17 -9.11 10.63
N ASN A 244 -13.32 -10.43 10.56
CA ASN A 244 -13.78 -11.24 11.67
C ASN A 244 -13.01 -12.56 11.65
N THR A 245 -12.90 -13.17 12.84
CA THR A 245 -12.23 -14.42 13.26
C THR A 245 -12.44 -15.68 12.40
N SER A 246 -13.07 -15.58 11.24
CA SER A 246 -13.39 -16.70 10.36
C SER A 246 -13.59 -16.31 8.89
N THR A 247 -12.84 -15.35 8.34
CA THR A 247 -12.49 -15.44 6.91
C THR A 247 -11.87 -16.82 6.65
N PRO A 248 -11.95 -17.41 5.45
CA PRO A 248 -11.35 -18.71 5.18
C PRO A 248 -9.85 -18.70 5.49
N ASN A 249 -9.49 -19.06 6.71
CA ASN A 249 -8.14 -19.37 7.09
C ASN A 249 -7.93 -20.80 6.62
N SER A 250 -7.27 -20.98 5.48
CA SER A 250 -6.65 -22.28 5.23
C SER A 250 -5.52 -22.40 6.24
N GLU A 251 -5.79 -23.07 7.37
CA GLU A 251 -4.70 -23.61 8.19
C GLU A 251 -3.86 -24.52 7.26
N PRO A 252 -2.55 -24.27 7.12
CA PRO A 252 -1.71 -25.17 6.35
C PRO A 252 -1.77 -26.55 7.02
N THR A 253 -2.38 -27.52 6.35
CA THR A 253 -2.40 -28.90 6.81
C THR A 253 -0.95 -29.41 6.81
N SER A 254 -0.33 -29.45 7.98
CA SER A 254 0.98 -30.05 8.18
C SER A 254 0.88 -31.58 8.11
N SER A 255 0.80 -32.10 6.89
CA SER A 255 1.06 -33.51 6.60
C SER A 255 2.41 -33.65 5.90
N SER A 256 3.45 -33.07 6.48
CA SER A 256 4.83 -33.46 6.21
C SER A 256 5.44 -33.96 7.51
N SER A 257 5.59 -35.29 7.60
CA SER A 257 6.42 -35.91 8.62
C SER A 257 7.79 -35.23 8.62
N PRO A 258 8.34 -34.84 9.79
CA PRO A 258 9.65 -34.21 9.82
C PRO A 258 10.71 -35.21 9.37
N SER A 259 11.41 -34.87 8.29
CA SER A 259 12.69 -35.50 7.96
C SER A 259 13.65 -35.33 9.14
N PRO A 260 14.41 -36.36 9.54
CA PRO A 260 15.29 -36.27 10.69
C PRO A 260 16.39 -35.23 10.43
N GLN A 261 16.47 -34.21 11.29
CA GLN A 261 17.57 -33.26 11.26
C GLN A 261 18.90 -33.98 11.58
N PRO A 262 20.00 -33.65 10.90
CA PRO A 262 21.32 -34.16 11.28
C PRO A 262 21.73 -33.57 12.64
N GLN A 263 22.04 -34.44 13.60
CA GLN A 263 22.54 -34.05 14.92
C GLN A 263 23.88 -33.32 14.77
N ILE A 264 23.91 -32.04 15.15
CA ILE A 264 25.15 -31.29 15.35
C ILE A 264 25.56 -31.50 16.81
N SER A 265 26.69 -32.17 17.02
CA SER A 265 27.31 -32.35 18.34
C SER A 265 27.77 -31.00 18.90
N PRO A 266 27.57 -30.70 20.20
CA PRO A 266 28.00 -29.45 20.78
C PRO A 266 29.53 -29.44 20.95
N SER A 267 30.21 -28.52 20.26
CA SER A 267 31.60 -28.20 20.53
C SER A 267 31.71 -27.34 21.80
N ARG A 268 32.66 -27.73 22.64
CA ARG A 268 33.01 -27.19 23.96
C ARG A 268 33.39 -25.70 23.90
N PRO A 269 33.01 -24.85 24.88
CA PRO A 269 33.48 -23.46 24.93
C PRO A 269 34.92 -23.39 25.45
N SER A 270 35.76 -22.59 24.77
CA SER A 270 37.09 -22.16 25.26
C SER A 270 36.98 -20.85 26.05
N PRO A 271 37.90 -20.60 27.01
CA PRO A 271 37.68 -19.65 28.10
C PRO A 271 37.96 -18.18 27.74
N SER A 272 37.30 -17.32 28.51
CA SER A 272 37.27 -15.86 28.51
C SER A 272 38.66 -15.21 28.57
N VAL A 273 38.86 -14.16 27.76
CA VAL A 273 39.90 -13.16 28.00
C VAL A 273 39.24 -11.89 28.52
N VAL A 274 39.54 -11.60 29.78
CA VAL A 274 39.27 -10.33 30.47
C VAL A 274 40.29 -9.31 29.98
N ASN A 275 39.88 -8.09 29.62
CA ASN A 275 40.76 -6.93 29.68
C ASN A 275 40.00 -5.63 30.00
N ALA A 276 40.34 -5.13 31.19
CA ALA A 276 40.47 -3.76 31.68
C ALA A 276 39.49 -2.64 31.23
N ALA A 277 38.80 -2.10 32.23
CA ALA A 277 38.08 -0.83 32.21
C ALA A 277 39.01 0.39 32.34
N THR A 278 38.60 1.54 31.76
CA THR A 278 38.55 2.91 32.35
C THR A 278 38.37 3.98 31.23
N PRO A 279 37.97 5.24 31.51
CA PRO A 279 36.83 5.69 32.32
C PRO A 279 35.93 6.73 31.58
N ARG A 280 34.77 7.00 32.18
CA ARG A 280 33.70 7.93 31.77
C ARG A 280 34.08 9.41 32.03
N PRO A 281 33.74 10.38 31.15
CA PRO A 281 33.69 11.79 31.53
C PRO A 281 32.28 12.21 32.01
N GLN A 282 32.23 12.98 33.08
CA GLN A 282 31.07 13.68 33.65
C GLN A 282 30.97 15.13 33.06
N PRO A 283 29.84 15.84 33.26
CA PRO A 283 29.34 16.89 32.36
C PRO A 283 29.75 18.31 32.77
N GLY A 284 29.79 19.23 31.80
CA GLY A 284 29.84 20.67 32.07
C GLY A 284 30.03 21.52 30.82
N GLY A 285 29.22 22.57 30.67
CA GLY A 285 29.47 23.67 29.75
C GLY A 285 28.24 24.22 29.02
N ARG A 286 27.61 25.24 29.61
CA ARG A 286 26.53 26.03 29.00
C ARG A 286 27.10 27.22 28.20
N SER A 287 26.45 27.50 27.07
CA SER A 287 26.28 28.80 26.35
C SER A 287 27.45 29.37 25.51
N PRO A 288 27.17 30.25 24.51
CA PRO A 288 25.91 30.61 23.86
C PRO A 288 25.92 30.50 22.31
N ALA A 289 24.73 30.50 21.72
CA ALA A 289 24.49 30.62 20.28
C ALA A 289 24.65 32.08 19.77
N PRO A 290 24.95 32.26 18.48
CA PRO A 290 24.46 33.42 17.75
C PRO A 290 23.72 33.06 16.44
N LEU A 291 22.53 33.65 16.33
CA LEU A 291 21.99 34.38 15.18
C LEU A 291 21.77 33.69 13.80
N ARG A 292 20.47 33.53 13.51
CA ARG A 292 19.73 34.01 12.31
C ARG A 292 20.51 34.16 11.00
N TRP A 293 19.98 33.54 9.94
CA TRP A 293 19.68 34.25 8.68
C TRP A 293 18.34 33.81 8.10
N LYS A 294 17.56 34.83 7.70
CA LYS A 294 16.41 34.74 6.79
C LYS A 294 16.94 34.47 5.38
N TYR A 295 16.28 33.61 4.62
CA TYR A 295 15.71 33.90 3.30
C TYR A 295 14.50 33.00 3.10
#